data_AF-A0A1A8UYT4-F1
#
_entry.id   AF-A0A1A8UYT4-F1
#
_cell.length_a   1.000
_cell.length_b   1.000
_cell.length_c   1.000
_cell.angle_alpha   90.00
_cell.angle_beta   90.00
_cell.angle_gamma   90.00
#
_symmetry.space_group_name_H-M   'P 1'
#
loop_
_entity.id
_entity.type
_entity.pdbx_description
1 polymer ?
#
loop_
_entity_poly.entity_id
_entity_poly.type
_entity_poly.pdbx_seq_one_letter_code
_entity_poly.pdbx_strand_id
1 'polypeptide(L)'
;FLLRDLALRMTTTPRTAFHMSAFCWYAFVVQYLAAKDGEELPKGIFVYGGPWKYLTFLNLLLQMTFFGLATVADLQLGKETESSLSRWKDRLFAVFAFPVGTFVVLLFWMIFAYDRELVYPATIDAFFPPWTNHAMHTFVLPVLLGEVLVQPHTFPQTQHALAALGVVGLAYLSWIVWVYLSVGIWVYPLLRYFSPAGLLGFFCFNMSVVSLLYQLGDQLNSYVWSQTQSFACLKQFKDFIK
;
A
#
# COMPACT_ATOMS: atom_id res chain seq x y z
N PHE A 1 -23.25 6.48 11.70
CA PHE A 1 -23.98 7.67 11.22
C PHE A 1 -23.05 8.83 10.88
N LEU A 2 -22.11 9.25 11.76
CA LEU A 2 -21.19 10.36 11.48
C LEU A 2 -20.24 10.14 10.28
N LEU A 3 -19.55 8.99 10.22
CA LEU A 3 -18.63 8.65 9.12
C LEU A 3 -19.34 8.59 7.75
N ARG A 4 -20.61 8.18 7.75
CA ARG A 4 -21.50 8.10 6.59
C ARG A 4 -21.89 9.50 6.06
N ASP A 5 -22.26 10.41 6.95
CA ASP A 5 -22.65 11.78 6.57
C ASP A 5 -21.46 12.59 6.06
N LEU A 6 -20.25 12.32 6.58
CA LEU A 6 -19.01 12.92 6.09
C LEU A 6 -18.68 12.46 4.66
N ALA A 7 -18.76 11.15 4.40
CA ALA A 7 -18.46 10.55 3.09
C ALA A 7 -19.45 10.99 2.00
N LEU A 8 -20.74 11.10 2.33
CA LEU A 8 -21.79 11.52 1.38
C LEU A 8 -21.76 13.03 1.04
N ARG A 9 -21.14 13.87 1.90
CA ARG A 9 -21.08 15.33 1.72
C ARG A 9 -19.80 15.83 1.05
N MET A 10 -18.85 14.95 0.74
CA MET A 10 -17.61 15.39 0.11
C MET A 10 -17.84 15.79 -1.34
N THR A 11 -17.76 17.10 -1.59
CA THR A 11 -17.70 17.67 -2.93
C THR A 11 -16.36 17.28 -3.59
N THR A 12 -16.20 17.55 -4.89
CA THR A 12 -14.96 17.26 -5.62
C THR A 12 -13.72 17.92 -4.99
N THR A 13 -13.89 19.09 -4.37
CA THR A 13 -12.81 19.87 -3.76
C THR A 13 -12.11 19.20 -2.56
N PRO A 14 -12.79 18.77 -1.47
CA PRO A 14 -12.14 18.10 -0.34
C PRO A 14 -11.47 16.77 -0.73
N ARG A 15 -12.06 16.00 -1.65
CA ARG A 15 -11.46 14.79 -2.18
C ARG A 15 -10.14 15.09 -2.91
N THR A 16 -10.16 16.07 -3.81
CA THR A 16 -8.96 16.50 -4.54
C THR A 16 -7.88 16.96 -3.57
N ALA A 17 -8.24 17.76 -2.57
CA ALA A 17 -7.32 18.24 -1.55
C ALA A 17 -6.69 17.08 -0.74
N PHE A 18 -7.46 16.05 -0.41
CA PHE A 18 -6.97 14.85 0.26
C PHE A 18 -5.96 14.09 -0.62
N HIS A 19 -6.29 13.77 -1.87
CA HIS A 19 -5.37 13.07 -2.76
C HIS A 19 -4.10 13.87 -3.03
N MET A 20 -4.22 15.19 -3.26
CA MET A 20 -3.07 16.08 -3.45
C MET A 20 -2.16 16.09 -2.22
N SER A 21 -2.75 16.20 -1.02
CA SER A 21 -1.99 16.20 0.23
C SER A 21 -1.26 14.88 0.45
N ALA A 22 -1.93 13.75 0.21
CA ALA A 22 -1.34 12.43 0.31
C ALA A 22 -0.21 12.25 -0.73
N PHE A 23 -0.41 12.68 -1.97
CA PHE A 23 0.62 12.64 -3.01
C PHE A 23 1.85 13.47 -2.62
N CYS A 24 1.66 14.73 -2.20
CA CYS A 24 2.74 15.59 -1.74
C CYS A 24 3.49 14.99 -0.54
N TRP A 25 2.77 14.38 0.40
CA TRP A 25 3.36 13.69 1.55
C TRP A 25 4.28 12.54 1.11
N TYR A 26 3.78 11.62 0.26
CA TYR A 26 4.61 10.50 -0.19
C TYR A 26 5.76 10.95 -1.09
N ALA A 27 5.55 11.95 -1.95
CA ALA A 27 6.61 12.55 -2.74
C ALA A 27 7.70 13.15 -1.87
N PHE A 28 7.34 13.89 -0.82
CA PHE A 28 8.30 14.40 0.17
C PHE A 28 9.09 13.27 0.84
N VAL A 29 8.42 12.23 1.32
CA VAL A 29 9.09 11.09 1.98
C VAL A 29 10.04 10.36 1.02
N VAL A 30 9.61 10.08 -0.21
CA VAL A 30 10.45 9.43 -1.23
C VAL A 30 11.65 10.30 -1.58
N GLN A 31 11.45 11.60 -1.79
CA GLN A 31 12.54 12.54 -2.06
C GLN A 31 13.52 12.64 -0.88
N TYR A 32 13.01 12.68 0.35
CA TYR A 32 13.84 12.69 1.56
C TYR A 32 14.72 11.43 1.64
N LEU A 33 14.15 10.25 1.36
CA LEU A 33 14.90 8.99 1.35
C LEU A 33 15.92 8.93 0.21
N ALA A 34 15.54 9.40 -0.99
CA ALA A 34 16.43 9.46 -2.15
C ALA A 34 17.60 10.43 -1.94
N ALA A 35 17.39 11.52 -1.21
CA ALA A 35 18.45 12.48 -0.90
C ALA A 35 19.55 11.91 0.02
N LYS A 36 19.31 10.76 0.66
CA LYS A 36 20.30 10.03 1.47
C LYS A 36 21.18 9.09 0.64
N ASP A 37 20.93 8.97 -0.67
CA ASP A 37 21.77 8.17 -1.55
C ASP A 37 23.21 8.70 -1.58
N GLY A 38 24.18 7.81 -1.50
CA GLY A 38 25.60 8.17 -1.41
C GLY A 38 26.12 8.54 0.00
N GLU A 39 25.25 8.65 1.02
CA GLU A 39 25.71 8.72 2.42
C GLU A 39 26.33 7.38 2.85
N GLU A 40 27.27 7.42 3.80
CA GLU A 40 27.81 6.19 4.39
C GLU A 40 26.71 5.40 5.09
N LEU A 41 26.50 4.16 4.64
CA LEU A 41 25.47 3.31 5.20
C LEU A 41 25.84 2.85 6.62
N PRO A 42 24.90 2.88 7.58
CA PRO A 42 25.14 2.37 8.91
C PRO A 42 25.39 0.86 8.90
N LYS A 43 26.10 0.37 9.93
CA LYS A 43 26.30 -1.07 10.14
C LYS A 43 24.95 -1.79 10.17
N GLY A 44 24.79 -2.81 9.33
CA GLY A 44 23.53 -3.55 9.16
C GLY A 44 22.75 -3.19 7.89
N ILE A 45 23.12 -2.12 7.18
CA ILE A 45 22.61 -1.82 5.83
C ILE A 45 23.76 -2.04 4.83
N PHE A 46 23.45 -2.67 3.70
CA PHE A 46 24.41 -2.92 2.61
C PHE A 46 23.95 -2.25 1.30
N VAL A 47 24.89 -1.97 0.40
CA VAL A 47 24.62 -1.18 -0.82
C VAL A 47 23.82 -1.96 -1.86
N TYR A 48 24.12 -3.25 -2.06
CA TYR A 48 23.50 -4.04 -3.14
C TYR A 48 21.97 -4.05 -3.04
N GLY A 49 21.31 -3.85 -4.19
CA GLY A 49 19.86 -3.71 -4.30
C GLY A 49 19.30 -2.36 -3.86
N GLY A 50 20.11 -1.48 -3.26
CA GLY A 50 19.71 -0.15 -2.81
C GLY A 50 18.43 -0.15 -1.95
N PRO A 51 17.61 0.91 -2.03
CA PRO A 51 16.30 0.94 -1.38
C PRO A 51 15.29 -0.06 -1.97
N TRP A 52 15.48 -0.49 -3.22
CA TRP A 52 14.56 -1.35 -3.96
C TRP A 52 14.41 -2.77 -3.41
N LYS A 53 15.33 -3.20 -2.54
CA LYS A 53 15.19 -4.47 -1.82
C LYS A 53 14.15 -4.42 -0.71
N TYR A 54 13.75 -3.24 -0.23
CA TYR A 54 12.82 -3.13 0.90
C TYR A 54 11.38 -2.95 0.43
N LEU A 55 10.50 -3.87 0.83
CA LEU A 55 9.07 -3.78 0.55
C LEU A 55 8.46 -2.47 1.05
N THR A 56 8.95 -1.93 2.16
CA THR A 56 8.53 -0.61 2.67
C THR A 56 8.74 0.49 1.64
N PHE A 57 9.91 0.54 1.00
CA PHE A 57 10.20 1.56 -0.01
C PHE A 57 9.35 1.36 -1.27
N LEU A 58 9.21 0.11 -1.72
CA LEU A 58 8.32 -0.23 -2.84
C LEU A 58 6.85 0.16 -2.55
N ASN A 59 6.40 -0.02 -1.32
CA ASN A 59 5.07 0.41 -0.88
C ASN A 59 4.93 1.93 -0.91
N LEU A 60 5.94 2.71 -0.50
CA LEU A 60 5.89 4.18 -0.60
C LEU A 60 5.74 4.65 -2.05
N LEU A 61 6.46 4.02 -2.99
CA LEU A 61 6.30 4.29 -4.42
C LEU A 61 4.90 3.90 -4.93
N LEU A 62 4.35 2.78 -4.45
CA LEU A 62 2.98 2.37 -4.77
C LEU A 62 1.95 3.39 -4.26
N GLN A 63 2.07 3.83 -3.00
CA GLN A 63 1.17 4.85 -2.43
C GLN A 63 1.31 6.19 -3.18
N MET A 64 2.54 6.64 -3.43
CA MET A 64 2.81 7.87 -4.20
C MET A 64 2.18 7.79 -5.60
N THR A 65 2.37 6.67 -6.31
CA THR A 65 1.81 6.45 -7.64
C THR A 65 0.30 6.48 -7.61
N PHE A 66 -0.30 5.78 -6.65
CA PHE A 66 -1.75 5.74 -6.49
C PHE A 66 -2.35 7.13 -6.24
N PHE A 67 -1.85 7.87 -5.24
CA PHE A 67 -2.37 9.21 -4.91
C PHE A 67 -2.06 10.25 -5.99
N GLY A 68 -0.96 10.08 -6.74
CA GLY A 68 -0.69 10.87 -7.94
C GLY A 68 -1.72 10.62 -9.03
N LEU A 69 -2.04 9.36 -9.33
CA LEU A 69 -3.10 9.00 -10.28
C LEU A 69 -4.47 9.49 -9.81
N ALA A 70 -4.76 9.41 -8.51
CA ALA A 70 -6.01 9.89 -7.93
C ALA A 70 -6.15 11.42 -8.04
N THR A 71 -5.06 12.15 -7.81
CA THR A 71 -4.99 13.60 -8.03
C THR A 71 -5.24 13.95 -9.49
N VAL A 72 -4.58 13.26 -10.43
CA VAL A 72 -4.77 13.48 -11.87
C VAL A 72 -6.21 13.17 -12.28
N ALA A 73 -6.80 12.09 -11.76
CA ALA A 73 -8.19 11.73 -12.02
C ALA A 73 -9.16 12.85 -11.59
N ASP A 74 -8.94 13.41 -10.40
CA ASP A 74 -9.78 14.48 -9.86
C ASP A 74 -9.66 15.79 -10.64
N LEU A 75 -8.45 16.13 -11.10
CA LEU A 75 -8.23 17.34 -11.90
C LEU A 75 -8.75 17.21 -13.33
N GLN A 76 -8.95 15.98 -13.83
CA GLN A 76 -9.46 15.70 -15.17
C GLN A 76 -11.00 15.58 -15.24
N LEU A 77 -11.70 15.79 -14.11
CA LEU A 77 -13.16 15.65 -14.04
C LEU A 77 -13.87 16.47 -15.13
N GLY A 78 -14.60 15.79 -16.03
CA GLY A 78 -15.35 16.39 -17.14
C GLY A 78 -14.88 16.06 -18.56
N LYS A 79 -13.89 15.18 -18.75
CA LYS A 79 -13.45 14.69 -20.08
C LYS A 79 -13.75 13.20 -20.23
N GLU A 80 -14.19 12.75 -21.42
CA GLU A 80 -14.56 11.35 -21.72
C GLU A 80 -13.48 10.28 -21.38
N THR A 81 -12.25 10.70 -21.10
CA THR A 81 -11.13 9.90 -20.58
C THR A 81 -11.37 9.28 -19.19
N GLU A 82 -12.41 9.65 -18.47
CA GLU A 82 -12.68 9.21 -17.10
C GLU A 82 -12.81 7.69 -16.92
N SER A 83 -13.36 6.94 -17.88
CA SER A 83 -13.77 5.55 -17.62
C SER A 83 -12.61 4.55 -17.51
N SER A 84 -11.48 4.77 -18.18
CA SER A 84 -10.34 3.84 -18.14
C SER A 84 -9.43 4.14 -16.96
N LEU A 85 -9.04 5.41 -16.79
CA LEU A 85 -8.14 5.83 -15.72
C LEU A 85 -8.75 5.56 -14.33
N SER A 86 -10.05 5.80 -14.14
CA SER A 86 -10.77 5.45 -12.91
C SER A 86 -10.73 3.95 -12.62
N ARG A 87 -10.97 3.09 -13.62
CA ARG A 87 -10.89 1.63 -13.46
C ARG A 87 -9.49 1.15 -13.08
N TRP A 88 -8.45 1.71 -13.69
CA TRP A 88 -7.06 1.38 -13.36
C TRP A 88 -6.69 1.84 -11.95
N LYS A 89 -7.09 3.07 -11.58
CA LYS A 89 -6.91 3.62 -10.23
C LYS A 89 -7.56 2.73 -9.17
N ASP A 90 -8.82 2.34 -9.38
CA ASP A 90 -9.56 1.49 -8.45
C ASP A 90 -8.92 0.10 -8.30
N ARG A 91 -8.49 -0.51 -9.42
CA ARG A 91 -7.77 -1.78 -9.37
C ARG A 91 -6.44 -1.65 -8.64
N LEU A 92 -5.68 -0.57 -8.89
CA LEU A 92 -4.42 -0.32 -8.22
C LEU A 92 -4.62 -0.20 -6.70
N PHE A 93 -5.66 0.50 -6.26
CA PHE A 93 -6.01 0.60 -4.86
C PHE A 93 -6.41 -0.75 -4.26
N ALA A 94 -7.44 -1.37 -4.84
CA ALA A 94 -8.09 -2.56 -4.31
C ALA A 94 -7.15 -3.76 -4.27
N VAL A 95 -6.39 -3.99 -5.34
CA VAL A 95 -5.53 -5.16 -5.48
C VAL A 95 -4.19 -4.95 -4.78
N PHE A 96 -3.62 -3.74 -4.78
CA PHE A 96 -2.26 -3.50 -4.31
C PHE A 96 -2.18 -2.50 -3.16
N ALA A 97 -2.57 -1.24 -3.36
CA ALA A 97 -2.24 -0.17 -2.41
C ALA A 97 -2.82 -0.43 -1.01
N PHE A 98 -4.09 -0.86 -0.93
CA PHE A 98 -4.72 -1.17 0.35
C PHE A 98 -4.15 -2.43 1.03
N PRO A 99 -4.20 -3.63 0.41
CA PRO A 99 -3.75 -4.85 1.08
C PRO A 99 -2.24 -4.85 1.36
N VAL A 100 -1.40 -4.43 0.41
CA VAL A 100 0.06 -4.40 0.59
C VAL A 100 0.47 -3.33 1.58
N GLY A 101 -0.10 -2.12 1.50
CA GLY A 101 0.21 -1.04 2.43
C GLY A 101 -0.19 -1.38 3.87
N THR A 102 -1.38 -1.95 4.07
CA THR A 102 -1.82 -2.43 5.39
C THR A 102 -0.92 -3.56 5.88
N PHE A 103 -0.55 -4.49 5.01
CA PHE A 103 0.35 -5.60 5.35
C PHE A 103 1.72 -5.11 5.82
N VAL A 104 2.34 -4.17 5.10
CA VAL A 104 3.64 -3.59 5.49
C VAL A 104 3.58 -2.96 6.87
N VAL A 105 2.52 -2.19 7.17
CA VAL A 105 2.31 -1.57 8.49
C VAL A 105 2.19 -2.64 9.58
N LEU A 106 1.30 -3.61 9.40
CA LEU A 106 1.02 -4.63 10.41
C LEU A 106 2.23 -5.53 10.67
N LEU A 107 2.86 -6.03 9.60
CA LEU A 107 4.02 -6.91 9.72
C LEU A 107 5.19 -6.18 10.39
N PHE A 108 5.46 -4.94 9.97
CA PHE A 108 6.53 -4.15 10.54
C PHE A 108 6.32 -3.94 12.04
N TRP A 109 5.18 -3.39 12.47
CA TRP A 109 4.97 -3.08 13.88
C TRP A 109 4.84 -4.32 14.75
N MET A 110 4.30 -5.42 14.22
CA MET A 110 4.27 -6.70 14.93
C MET A 110 5.69 -7.19 15.23
N ILE A 111 6.56 -7.23 14.22
CA ILE A 111 7.94 -7.69 14.42
C ILE A 111 8.73 -6.68 15.25
N PHE A 112 8.56 -5.38 14.98
CA PHE A 112 9.23 -4.31 15.73
C PHE A 112 8.92 -4.35 17.22
N ALA A 113 7.64 -4.59 17.58
CA ALA A 113 7.22 -4.70 18.97
C ALA A 113 7.72 -5.99 19.64
N TYR A 114 7.89 -7.07 18.89
CA TYR A 114 8.47 -8.32 19.39
C TYR A 114 9.98 -8.21 19.61
N ASP A 115 10.71 -7.86 18.55
CA ASP A 115 12.14 -7.56 18.56
C ASP A 115 12.50 -6.72 17.33
N ARG A 116 12.78 -5.43 17.55
CA ARG A 116 13.12 -4.49 16.48
C ARG A 116 14.37 -4.87 15.69
N GLU A 117 15.31 -5.61 16.28
CA GLU A 117 16.57 -5.99 15.59
C GLU A 117 16.31 -6.93 14.40
N LEU A 118 15.12 -7.52 14.32
CA LEU A 118 14.72 -8.43 13.23
C LEU A 118 14.34 -7.70 11.93
N VAL A 119 13.98 -6.41 12.01
CA VAL A 119 13.48 -5.60 10.86
C VAL A 119 14.04 -4.17 10.80
N TYR A 120 14.38 -3.58 11.94
CA TYR A 120 14.83 -2.18 12.06
C TYR A 120 15.84 -2.03 13.22
N PRO A 121 17.09 -2.49 13.03
CA PRO A 121 18.14 -2.45 14.06
C PRO A 121 18.38 -1.06 14.65
N ALA A 122 18.78 -0.96 15.92
CA ALA A 122 19.07 0.33 16.55
C ALA A 122 20.22 1.09 15.85
N THR A 123 21.11 0.38 15.15
CA THR A 123 22.22 0.96 14.40
C THR A 123 21.79 1.90 13.28
N ILE A 124 20.55 1.78 12.79
CA ILE A 124 20.04 2.58 11.67
C ILE A 124 19.25 3.81 12.12
N ASP A 125 19.04 4.03 13.43
CA ASP A 125 18.29 5.17 13.98
C ASP A 125 18.96 6.52 13.68
N ALA A 126 20.30 6.55 13.66
CA ALA A 126 21.05 7.76 13.31
C ALA A 126 20.85 8.15 11.84
N PHE A 127 20.65 7.16 10.97
CA PHE A 127 20.45 7.36 9.54
C PHE A 127 18.97 7.65 9.20
N PHE A 128 18.06 6.92 9.84
CA PHE A 128 16.61 7.07 9.70
C PHE A 128 16.00 7.50 11.04
N PRO A 129 15.83 8.81 11.26
CA PRO A 129 15.28 9.32 12.51
C PRO A 129 13.84 8.81 12.75
N PRO A 130 13.34 8.84 14.01
CA PRO A 130 12.05 8.26 14.36
C PRO A 130 10.86 8.74 13.51
N TRP A 131 10.86 10.00 13.09
CA TRP A 131 9.81 10.54 12.24
C TRP A 131 9.76 9.84 10.87
N THR A 132 10.92 9.50 10.29
CA THR A 132 10.99 8.80 9.00
C THR A 132 10.48 7.37 9.17
N ASN A 133 10.80 6.71 10.28
CA ASN A 133 10.24 5.39 10.59
C ASN A 133 8.69 5.44 10.61
N HIS A 134 8.10 6.40 11.32
CA HIS A 134 6.65 6.58 11.35
C HIS A 134 6.07 6.97 9.99
N ALA A 135 6.76 7.81 9.21
CA ALA A 135 6.33 8.17 7.86
C ALA A 135 6.23 6.94 6.95
N MET A 136 7.19 6.01 7.07
CA MET A 136 7.25 4.80 6.27
C MET A 136 6.31 3.68 6.74
N HIS A 137 6.10 3.55 8.07
CA HIS A 137 5.44 2.38 8.65
C HIS A 137 4.17 2.69 9.44
N THR A 138 3.85 3.94 9.78
CA THR A 138 2.62 4.28 10.52
C THR A 138 1.65 5.04 9.64
N PHE A 139 2.09 6.13 9.00
CA PHE A 139 1.22 7.05 8.27
C PHE A 139 0.49 6.41 7.08
N VAL A 140 1.02 5.30 6.55
CA VAL A 140 0.41 4.55 5.45
C VAL A 140 -1.02 4.11 5.77
N LEU A 141 -1.27 3.55 6.97
CA LEU A 141 -2.58 2.98 7.30
C LEU A 141 -3.66 4.06 7.49
N PRO A 142 -3.46 5.14 8.27
CA PRO A 142 -4.43 6.23 8.36
C PRO A 142 -4.77 6.86 7.01
N VAL A 143 -3.79 7.00 6.11
CA VAL A 143 -4.02 7.54 4.76
C VAL A 143 -4.85 6.58 3.91
N LEU A 144 -4.56 5.27 3.95
CA LEU A 144 -5.37 4.26 3.27
C LEU A 144 -6.81 4.18 3.81
N LEU A 145 -6.98 4.25 5.13
CA LEU A 145 -8.32 4.31 5.74
C LEU A 145 -9.06 5.59 5.35
N GLY A 146 -8.33 6.72 5.25
CA GLY A 146 -8.84 7.96 4.69
C GLY A 146 -9.39 7.76 3.29
N GLU A 147 -8.62 7.11 2.40
CA GLU A 147 -9.06 6.83 1.03
C GLU A 147 -10.36 6.00 0.97
N VAL A 148 -10.48 4.95 1.79
CA VAL A 148 -11.71 4.15 1.87
C VAL A 148 -12.94 5.00 2.24
N LEU A 149 -12.75 6.02 3.09
CA LEU A 149 -13.81 6.95 3.49
C LEU A 149 -14.06 8.04 2.43
N VAL A 150 -13.07 8.34 1.60
CA VAL A 150 -13.09 9.44 0.63
C VAL A 150 -13.77 9.04 -0.67
N GLN A 151 -13.53 7.81 -1.16
CA GLN A 151 -14.07 7.36 -2.42
C GLN A 151 -14.48 5.88 -2.37
N PRO A 152 -15.60 5.49 -3.00
CA PRO A 152 -15.84 4.08 -3.30
C PRO A 152 -14.82 3.56 -4.32
N HIS A 153 -14.39 2.31 -4.13
CA HIS A 153 -13.57 1.58 -5.09
C HIS A 153 -14.26 0.32 -5.58
N THR A 154 -13.97 -0.06 -6.82
CA THR A 154 -14.45 -1.32 -7.40
C THR A 154 -13.41 -2.42 -7.23
N PHE A 155 -13.74 -3.43 -6.44
CA PHE A 155 -12.90 -4.62 -6.27
C PHE A 155 -13.12 -5.61 -7.43
N PRO A 156 -12.06 -6.14 -8.07
CA PRO A 156 -12.20 -7.16 -9.10
C PRO A 156 -12.59 -8.52 -8.48
N GLN A 157 -12.80 -9.54 -9.32
CA GLN A 157 -13.01 -10.90 -8.80
C GLN A 157 -11.80 -11.35 -7.99
N THR A 158 -12.07 -11.91 -6.79
CA THR A 158 -11.05 -12.30 -5.82
C THR A 158 -9.95 -13.17 -6.43
N GLN A 159 -10.28 -14.14 -7.27
CA GLN A 159 -9.30 -15.00 -7.94
C GLN A 159 -8.25 -14.21 -8.76
N HIS A 160 -8.68 -13.16 -9.47
CA HIS A 160 -7.77 -12.34 -10.28
C HIS A 160 -6.90 -11.43 -9.41
N ALA A 161 -7.47 -10.88 -8.34
CA ALA A 161 -6.70 -10.11 -7.37
C ALA A 161 -5.65 -10.96 -6.68
N LEU A 162 -6.03 -12.15 -6.20
CA LEU A 162 -5.11 -13.08 -5.53
C LEU A 162 -4.03 -13.60 -6.47
N ALA A 163 -4.36 -13.88 -7.75
CA ALA A 163 -3.37 -14.25 -8.75
C ALA A 163 -2.35 -13.11 -8.97
N ALA A 164 -2.83 -11.86 -9.11
CA ALA A 164 -1.95 -10.70 -9.28
C ALA A 164 -1.05 -10.46 -8.06
N LEU A 165 -1.62 -10.53 -6.86
CA LEU A 165 -0.87 -10.47 -5.59
C LEU A 165 0.15 -11.60 -5.48
N GLY A 166 -0.21 -12.81 -5.88
CA GLY A 166 0.69 -13.97 -5.91
C GLY A 166 1.88 -13.76 -6.84
N VAL A 167 1.65 -13.24 -8.05
CA VAL A 167 2.73 -12.92 -9.00
C VAL A 167 3.68 -11.86 -8.43
N VAL A 168 3.15 -10.77 -7.88
CA VAL A 168 3.98 -9.72 -7.26
C VAL A 168 4.73 -10.24 -6.04
N GLY A 169 4.07 -11.04 -5.19
CA GLY A 169 4.67 -11.65 -4.01
C GLY A 169 5.82 -12.59 -4.38
N LEU A 170 5.61 -13.46 -5.38
CA LEU A 170 6.67 -14.34 -5.90
C LEU A 170 7.82 -13.55 -6.52
N ALA A 171 7.54 -12.51 -7.31
CA ALA A 171 8.58 -11.66 -7.88
C ALA A 171 9.43 -11.00 -6.79
N TYR A 172 8.80 -10.49 -5.72
CA TYR A 172 9.51 -9.90 -4.60
C TYR A 172 10.30 -10.95 -3.80
N LEU A 173 9.74 -12.15 -3.56
CA LEU A 173 10.47 -13.25 -2.92
C LEU A 173 11.71 -13.64 -3.72
N SER A 174 11.55 -13.81 -5.05
CA SER A 174 12.67 -14.11 -5.94
C SER A 174 13.73 -13.01 -5.87
N TRP A 175 13.33 -11.74 -5.80
CA TRP A 175 14.26 -10.62 -5.68
C TRP A 175 15.06 -10.66 -4.37
N ILE A 176 14.41 -10.83 -3.21
CA ILE A 176 15.14 -10.86 -1.92
C ILE A 176 16.03 -12.11 -1.79
N VAL A 177 15.63 -13.24 -2.37
CA VAL A 177 16.47 -14.44 -2.46
C VAL A 177 17.67 -14.18 -3.37
N TRP A 178 17.46 -13.55 -4.53
CA TRP A 178 18.56 -13.17 -5.42
C TRP A 178 19.56 -12.24 -4.73
N VAL A 179 19.09 -11.26 -3.97
CA VAL A 179 19.94 -10.39 -3.16
C VAL A 179 20.78 -11.21 -2.18
N TYR A 180 20.17 -12.15 -1.44
CA TYR A 180 20.90 -13.04 -0.54
C TYR A 180 21.96 -13.89 -1.29
N LEU A 181 21.60 -14.48 -2.43
CA LEU A 181 22.54 -15.26 -3.23
C LEU A 181 23.70 -14.42 -3.78
N SER A 182 23.47 -13.12 -4.02
CA SER A 182 24.46 -12.21 -4.60
C SER A 182 25.49 -11.74 -3.56
N VAL A 183 25.07 -11.46 -2.33
CA VAL A 183 25.94 -10.83 -1.30
C VAL A 183 26.03 -11.58 0.03
N GLY A 184 25.32 -12.70 0.18
CA GLY A 184 25.33 -13.52 1.40
C GLY A 184 24.61 -12.91 2.61
N ILE A 185 23.90 -11.79 2.43
CA ILE A 185 23.22 -11.05 3.49
C ILE A 185 21.73 -10.97 3.16
N TRP A 186 20.88 -11.36 4.12
CA TRP A 186 19.44 -11.22 3.99
C TRP A 186 19.00 -9.76 4.08
N VAL A 187 18.03 -9.38 3.26
CA VAL A 187 17.41 -8.04 3.29
C VAL A 187 16.85 -7.71 4.68
N TYR A 188 16.21 -8.68 5.33
CA TYR A 188 15.69 -8.57 6.67
C TYR A 188 16.43 -9.56 7.59
N PRO A 189 16.99 -9.12 8.72
CA PRO A 189 17.70 -9.99 9.66
C PRO A 189 16.88 -11.22 10.10
N LEU A 190 15.55 -11.09 10.24
CA LEU A 190 14.64 -12.20 10.53
C LEU A 190 14.85 -13.42 9.61
N LEU A 191 15.13 -13.20 8.32
CA LEU A 191 15.18 -14.28 7.33
C LEU A 191 16.32 -15.27 7.58
N ARG A 192 17.36 -14.87 8.33
CA ARG A 192 18.49 -15.74 8.68
C ARG A 192 18.12 -16.93 9.55
N TYR A 193 16.97 -16.87 10.23
CA TYR A 193 16.51 -17.90 11.16
C TYR A 193 15.71 -19.01 10.47
N PHE A 194 15.36 -18.85 9.20
CA PHE A 194 14.57 -19.83 8.47
C PHE A 194 15.45 -20.80 7.67
N SER A 195 15.10 -22.09 7.73
CA SER A 195 15.50 -23.05 6.71
C SER A 195 14.77 -22.76 5.39
N PRO A 196 15.15 -23.37 4.25
CA PRO A 196 14.41 -23.20 3.00
C PRO A 196 12.92 -23.56 3.12
N ALA A 197 12.59 -24.64 3.84
CA ALA A 197 11.21 -25.02 4.13
C ALA A 197 10.51 -24.00 5.04
N GLY A 198 11.22 -23.46 6.03
CA GLY A 198 10.72 -22.39 6.89
C GLY A 198 10.43 -21.11 6.11
N LEU A 199 11.28 -20.74 5.14
CA LEU A 199 11.10 -19.56 4.30
C LEU A 199 9.88 -19.72 3.39
N LEU A 200 9.67 -20.92 2.84
CA LEU A 200 8.46 -21.24 2.08
C LEU A 200 7.21 -21.13 2.96
N GLY A 201 7.25 -21.68 4.17
CA GLY A 201 6.16 -21.57 5.14
C GLY A 201 5.85 -20.12 5.52
N PHE A 202 6.90 -19.32 5.76
CA PHE A 202 6.79 -17.89 6.04
C PHE A 202 6.17 -17.14 4.86
N PHE A 203 6.59 -17.41 3.63
CA PHE A 203 5.99 -16.82 2.44
C PHE A 203 4.51 -17.16 2.31
N CYS A 204 4.14 -18.44 2.42
CA CYS A 204 2.74 -18.89 2.35
C CYS A 204 1.87 -18.22 3.42
N PHE A 205 2.37 -18.13 4.66
CA PHE A 205 1.67 -17.44 5.76
C PHE A 205 1.41 -15.97 5.43
N ASN A 206 2.44 -15.24 4.98
CA ASN A 206 2.29 -13.83 4.62
C ASN A 206 1.34 -13.64 3.44
N MET A 207 1.37 -14.53 2.44
CA MET A 207 0.41 -14.50 1.33
C MET A 207 -1.03 -14.72 1.80
N SER A 208 -1.26 -15.60 2.79
CA SER A 208 -2.57 -15.75 3.42
C SER A 208 -3.01 -14.47 4.12
N VAL A 209 -2.12 -13.80 4.87
CA VAL A 209 -2.43 -12.52 5.52
C VAL A 209 -2.81 -11.44 4.49
N VAL A 210 -2.01 -11.26 3.42
CA VAL A 210 -2.31 -10.29 2.36
C VAL A 210 -3.65 -10.61 1.67
N SER A 211 -3.97 -11.89 1.48
CA SER A 211 -5.26 -12.32 0.92
C SER A 211 -6.44 -11.97 1.83
N LEU A 212 -6.28 -12.12 3.15
CA LEU A 212 -7.29 -11.69 4.12
C LEU A 212 -7.45 -10.16 4.14
N LEU A 213 -6.35 -9.41 4.00
CA LEU A 213 -6.40 -7.95 3.93
C LEU A 213 -7.08 -7.44 2.65
N TYR A 214 -6.95 -8.15 1.53
CA TYR A 214 -7.74 -7.85 0.33
C TYR A 214 -9.24 -8.00 0.61
N GLN A 215 -9.65 -9.11 1.21
CA GLN A 215 -11.05 -9.35 1.58
C GLN A 215 -11.57 -8.32 2.58
N LEU A 216 -10.75 -7.96 3.56
CA LEU A 216 -11.07 -6.90 4.53
C LEU A 216 -11.29 -5.56 3.82
N GLY A 217 -10.45 -5.22 2.84
CA GLY A 217 -10.61 -4.00 2.05
C GLY A 217 -11.95 -3.97 1.30
N ASP A 218 -12.32 -5.08 0.67
CA ASP A 218 -13.60 -5.21 -0.04
C ASP A 218 -14.80 -5.08 0.91
N GLN A 219 -14.72 -5.73 2.07
CA GLN A 219 -15.76 -5.64 3.11
C GLN A 219 -15.88 -4.23 3.68
N LEU A 220 -14.76 -3.56 3.99
CA LEU A 220 -14.76 -2.19 4.49
C LEU A 220 -15.36 -1.23 3.46
N ASN A 221 -14.94 -1.34 2.20
CA ASN A 221 -15.48 -0.53 1.11
C ASN A 221 -16.99 -0.75 0.94
N SER A 222 -17.43 -2.02 0.91
CA SER A 222 -18.85 -2.37 0.82
C SER A 222 -19.63 -1.86 2.03
N TYR A 223 -19.09 -1.98 3.24
CA TYR A 223 -19.73 -1.49 4.46
C TYR A 223 -19.94 0.03 4.44
N VAL A 224 -18.91 0.79 4.03
CA VAL A 224 -18.98 2.26 3.94
C VAL A 224 -19.95 2.71 2.84
N TRP A 225 -20.01 2.01 1.69
CA TRP A 225 -20.67 2.50 0.48
C TRP A 225 -21.91 1.71 0.00
N SER A 226 -22.34 0.66 0.71
CA SER A 226 -23.46 -0.25 0.32
C SER A 226 -24.78 0.42 -0.04
N GLN A 227 -25.14 1.55 0.60
CA GLN A 227 -26.39 2.25 0.26
C GLN A 227 -26.25 3.18 -0.96
N THR A 228 -25.07 3.74 -1.22
CA THR A 228 -24.85 4.57 -2.42
C THR A 228 -24.92 3.72 -3.68
N GLN A 229 -24.42 2.48 -3.62
CA GLN A 229 -24.53 1.52 -4.72
C GLN A 229 -25.97 1.04 -4.95
N SER A 230 -26.76 0.85 -3.89
CA SER A 230 -28.18 0.47 -4.03
C SER A 230 -29.05 1.61 -4.56
N PHE A 231 -28.80 2.87 -4.16
CA PHE A 231 -29.46 4.04 -4.73
C PHE A 231 -29.07 4.28 -6.20
N ALA A 232 -27.81 4.11 -6.57
CA ALA A 232 -27.36 4.19 -7.97
C ALA A 232 -28.00 3.09 -8.84
N CYS A 233 -28.06 1.85 -8.34
CA CYS A 233 -28.74 0.73 -9.00
C CYS A 233 -30.24 0.99 -9.18
N LEU A 234 -30.93 1.48 -8.14
CA LEU A 234 -32.35 1.85 -8.21
C LEU A 234 -32.60 3.00 -9.20
N LYS A 235 -31.70 3.97 -9.29
CA LYS A 235 -31.79 5.06 -10.27
C LYS A 235 -31.61 4.53 -11.70
N GLN A 236 -30.58 3.73 -11.94
CA GLN A 236 -30.31 3.12 -13.25
C GLN A 236 -31.45 2.19 -13.70
N PHE A 237 -32.04 1.43 -12.78
CA PHE A 237 -33.23 0.61 -13.06
C PHE A 237 -34.45 1.46 -13.42
N LYS A 238 -34.67 2.58 -12.71
CA LYS A 238 -35.75 3.53 -13.04
C LYS A 238 -35.54 4.22 -14.39
N ASP A 239 -34.30 4.56 -14.73
CA ASP A 239 -33.96 5.18 -16.01
C ASP A 239 -34.02 4.17 -17.18
N PHE A 240 -33.84 2.87 -16.93
CA PHE A 240 -34.05 1.80 -17.92
C PHE A 240 -35.53 1.49 -18.18
N ILE A 241 -36.41 1.73 -17.21
CA ILE A 241 -37.86 1.48 -17.33
C ILE A 241 -38.61 2.65 -18.00
N LYS A 242 -37.99 3.82 -18.09
CA LYS A 242 -38.52 4.99 -18.81
C LYS A 242 -38.09 4.98 -20.28
#